data_AF-A0A4R8R0W6-F1
#
_entry.id   AF-A0A4R8R0W6-F1
#
_cell.length_a   1.000
_cell.length_b   1.000
_cell.length_c   1.000
_cell.angle_alpha   90.00
_cell.angle_beta   90.00
_cell.angle_gamma   90.00
#
_symmetry.space_group_name_H-M   'P 1'
#
loop_
_entity.id
_entity.type
_entity.pdbx_description
1 polymer ?
#
loop_
_entity_poly.entity_id
_entity_poly.type
_entity_poly.pdbx_seq_one_letter_code
_entity_poly.pdbx_strand_id
1 'polypeptide(L)'
;MHFLWGVIKDFVKSIVQTRYKSDEIVQNDKHTPNCVEQLVDAVTMCIHIASPQHMAPPALCTPLPLDLETLKSVADKELTAAQPIGKGDMEWKD
;
A
#
# COMPACT_ATOMS: atom_id res chain seq x y z
N MET A 1 -3.23 2.26 -8.26
CA MET A 1 -2.30 1.77 -7.22
C MET A 1 -1.79 0.34 -7.52
N HIS A 2 -1.47 -0.02 -8.78
CA HIS A 2 -1.04 -1.40 -9.10
C HIS A 2 0.42 -1.70 -8.71
N PHE A 3 1.29 -0.70 -8.81
CA PHE A 3 2.71 -0.84 -8.46
C PHE A 3 2.92 -1.12 -6.96
N LEU A 4 2.34 -0.28 -6.10
CA LEU A 4 2.44 -0.44 -4.64
C LEU A 4 1.81 -1.75 -4.14
N TRP A 5 0.70 -2.17 -4.76
CA TRP A 5 0.10 -3.47 -4.48
C TRP A 5 1.07 -4.62 -4.75
N GLY A 6 1.77 -4.59 -5.89
CA GLY A 6 2.79 -5.60 -6.23
C GLY A 6 3.91 -5.67 -5.19
N VAL A 7 4.46 -4.52 -4.81
CA VAL A 7 5.56 -4.45 -3.80
C VAL A 7 5.10 -4.99 -2.44
N ILE A 8 3.91 -4.61 -1.97
CA ILE A 8 3.36 -5.12 -0.71
C ILE A 8 3.13 -6.63 -0.82
N LYS A 9 2.58 -7.11 -1.95
CA LYS A 9 2.34 -8.54 -2.17
C LYS A 9 3.63 -9.35 -2.13
N ASP A 10 4.69 -8.88 -2.78
CA ASP A 10 6.00 -9.57 -2.79
C ASP A 10 6.63 -9.61 -1.40
N PHE A 11 6.54 -8.51 -0.65
CA PHE A 11 6.99 -8.44 0.74
C PHE A 11 6.22 -9.43 1.63
N VAL A 12 4.89 -9.40 1.56
CA VAL A 12 4.00 -10.31 2.32
C VAL A 12 4.30 -11.75 1.95
N LYS A 13 4.46 -12.06 0.66
CA LYS A 13 4.80 -13.40 0.18
C LYS A 13 6.11 -13.89 0.78
N SER A 14 7.16 -13.06 0.77
CA SER A 14 8.46 -13.40 1.38
C SER A 14 8.34 -13.72 2.87
N ILE A 15 7.50 -12.98 3.62
CA ILE A 15 7.29 -13.23 5.06
C ILE A 15 6.45 -14.47 5.30
N VAL A 16 5.30 -14.60 4.63
CA VAL A 16 4.37 -15.73 4.79
C VAL A 16 5.07 -17.06 4.48
N GLN A 17 5.88 -17.08 3.41
CA GLN A 17 6.65 -18.25 3.01
C GLN A 17 7.78 -18.60 3.99
N THR A 18 8.09 -17.80 5.01
CA THR A 18 9.02 -18.23 6.07
C THR A 18 8.45 -19.39 6.90
N ARG A 19 7.12 -19.41 7.10
CA ARG A 19 6.40 -20.40 7.92
C ARG A 19 5.50 -21.32 7.08
N TYR A 20 4.77 -20.77 6.13
CA TYR A 20 3.84 -21.51 5.29
C TYR A 20 4.51 -21.86 3.96
N LYS A 21 5.27 -22.96 3.96
CA LYS A 21 6.05 -23.42 2.79
C LYS A 21 5.21 -24.10 1.71
N SER A 22 4.08 -24.67 2.10
CA SER A 22 3.13 -25.34 1.21
C SER A 22 1.70 -25.12 1.71
N ASP A 23 0.73 -25.32 0.81
CA ASP A 23 -0.70 -25.20 1.12
C ASP A 23 -1.14 -26.19 2.20
N GLU A 24 -0.47 -27.34 2.32
CA GLU A 24 -0.74 -28.34 3.36
C GLU A 24 -0.51 -27.76 4.77
N ILE A 25 0.51 -26.92 4.94
CA ILE A 25 0.78 -26.27 6.24
C ILE A 25 -0.32 -25.27 6.58
N VAL A 26 -0.85 -24.56 5.57
CA VAL A 26 -1.93 -23.59 5.77
C VAL A 26 -3.24 -24.30 6.11
N GLN A 27 -3.53 -25.44 5.46
CA GLN A 27 -4.75 -26.22 5.72
C GLN A 27 -4.75 -26.88 7.10
N ASN A 28 -3.57 -27.20 7.64
CA ASN A 28 -3.43 -27.74 8.99
C ASN A 28 -3.56 -26.65 10.08
N ASP A 29 -3.54 -25.38 9.70
CA ASP A 29 -3.73 -24.26 10.62
C ASP A 29 -5.22 -23.87 10.68
N LYS A 30 -5.78 -24.01 11.88
CA LYS A 30 -7.21 -23.87 12.18
C LYS A 30 -7.77 -22.48 11.84
N HIS A 31 -6.93 -21.46 11.73
CA HIS A 31 -7.36 -20.06 11.66
C HIS A 31 -6.95 -19.36 10.36
N THR A 32 -6.35 -20.09 9.42
CA THR A 32 -5.87 -19.51 8.16
C THR A 32 -6.67 -19.99 6.94
N PRO A 33 -6.59 -19.28 5.80
CA PRO A 33 -7.26 -19.65 4.55
C PRO A 33 -6.80 -21.01 3.98
N ASN A 34 -7.40 -21.47 2.88
CA ASN A 34 -7.16 -22.82 2.37
C ASN A 34 -5.84 -23.00 1.58
N CYS A 35 -5.17 -21.91 1.21
CA CYS A 35 -3.88 -21.94 0.49
C CYS A 35 -3.03 -20.69 0.75
N VAL A 36 -1.71 -20.79 0.48
CA VAL A 36 -0.72 -19.74 0.73
C VAL A 36 -1.04 -18.47 -0.05
N GLU A 37 -1.45 -18.59 -1.31
CA GLU A 37 -1.76 -17.42 -2.15
C GLU A 37 -2.98 -16.65 -1.62
N GLN A 38 -4.01 -17.34 -1.10
CA GLN A 38 -5.15 -16.67 -0.47
C GLN A 38 -4.74 -15.95 0.82
N LEU A 39 -3.85 -16.54 1.62
CA LEU A 39 -3.30 -15.89 2.81
C LEU A 39 -2.48 -14.64 2.44
N VAL A 40 -1.64 -14.73 1.41
CA VAL A 40 -0.84 -13.60 0.91
C VAL A 40 -1.75 -12.48 0.40
N ASP A 41 -2.78 -12.80 -0.39
CA ASP A 41 -3.71 -11.81 -0.92
C ASP A 41 -4.54 -11.16 0.19
N ALA A 42 -5.02 -11.94 1.17
CA ALA A 42 -5.77 -11.42 2.30
C ALA A 42 -4.94 -10.44 3.15
N VAL A 43 -3.70 -10.80 3.48
CA VAL A 43 -2.80 -9.93 4.26
C VAL A 43 -2.40 -8.69 3.45
N THR A 44 -2.12 -8.84 2.15
CA THR A 44 -1.85 -7.72 1.24
C THR A 44 -3.04 -6.76 1.21
N MET A 45 -4.27 -7.28 1.13
CA MET A 45 -5.47 -6.46 1.14
C MET A 45 -5.64 -5.71 2.46
N CYS A 46 -5.43 -6.36 3.61
CA CYS A 46 -5.50 -5.71 4.92
C CYS A 46 -4.50 -4.54 5.05
N ILE A 47 -3.25 -4.75 4.64
CA ILE A 47 -2.21 -3.70 4.65
C ILE A 47 -2.58 -2.57 3.67
N HIS A 48 -3.09 -2.94 2.49
CA HIS A 48 -3.50 -1.99 1.48
C HIS A 48 -4.65 -1.09 1.94
N ILE A 49 -5.63 -1.66 2.65
CA ILE A 49 -6.74 -0.91 3.26
C ILE A 49 -6.21 0.03 4.35
N ALA A 50 -5.38 -0.50 5.26
CA ALA A 50 -4.93 0.22 6.46
C ALA A 50 -3.98 1.40 6.18
N SER A 51 -3.33 1.46 5.01
CA SER A 51 -2.41 2.55 4.67
C SER A 51 -2.71 3.16 3.30
N PRO A 52 -2.39 2.52 2.15
CA PRO A 52 -2.59 3.13 0.84
C PRO A 52 -3.99 3.65 0.55
N GLN A 53 -5.03 2.88 0.92
CA GLN A 53 -6.42 3.30 0.69
C GLN A 53 -6.91 4.32 1.70
N HIS A 54 -6.55 4.16 2.98
CA HIS A 54 -6.91 5.14 4.01
C HIS A 54 -6.22 6.51 3.80
N MET A 55 -5.02 6.52 3.20
CA MET A 55 -4.28 7.73 2.87
C MET A 55 -4.59 8.29 1.49
N ALA A 56 -5.50 7.67 0.72
CA ALA A 56 -5.89 8.20 -0.57
C ALA A 56 -6.62 9.54 -0.36
N PRO A 57 -6.05 10.67 -0.81
CA PRO A 57 -6.63 11.96 -0.50
C PRO A 57 -7.93 12.16 -1.27
N PRO A 58 -8.99 12.70 -0.64
CA PRO A 58 -10.27 12.95 -1.30
C PRO A 58 -10.17 14.06 -2.37
N ALA A 59 -9.11 14.87 -2.33
CA ALA A 59 -8.83 15.94 -3.27
C ALA A 59 -7.34 16.27 -3.28
N LEU A 60 -6.85 16.87 -4.36
CA LEU A 60 -5.48 17.39 -4.45
C LEU A 60 -5.36 18.69 -3.63
N CYS A 61 -4.25 18.84 -2.92
CA CYS A 61 -3.90 20.03 -2.14
C CYS A 61 -3.12 21.09 -2.94
N THR A 62 -2.94 20.87 -4.24
CA THR A 62 -2.33 21.78 -5.21
C THR A 62 -3.20 21.86 -6.47
N PRO A 63 -3.16 22.98 -7.21
CA PRO A 63 -3.88 23.11 -8.47
C PRO A 63 -3.42 22.07 -9.50
N LEU A 64 -4.33 21.74 -10.42
CA LEU A 64 -4.03 20.85 -11.54
C LEU A 64 -2.95 21.48 -12.45
N PRO A 65 -2.05 20.68 -13.02
CA PRO A 65 -1.09 21.16 -14.00
C PRO A 65 -1.82 21.75 -15.22
N LEU A 66 -1.25 22.83 -15.78
CA LEU A 66 -1.87 23.64 -16.84
C LEU A 66 -1.87 22.98 -18.21
N ASP A 67 -0.92 22.06 -18.46
CA ASP A 67 -0.77 21.38 -19.75
C ASP A 67 -0.19 19.97 -19.61
N LEU A 68 -0.23 19.24 -20.72
CA LEU A 68 0.18 17.84 -20.81
C LEU A 68 1.69 17.65 -20.63
N GLU A 69 2.49 18.62 -21.05
CA GLU A 69 3.95 18.54 -20.93
C GLU A 69 4.39 18.70 -19.47
N THR A 70 3.74 19.63 -18.76
CA THR A 70 3.88 19.81 -17.31
C THR A 70 3.48 18.54 -16.57
N LEU A 71 2.35 17.93 -16.93
CA LEU A 71 1.89 16.67 -16.32
C LEU A 71 2.89 15.52 -16.50
N LYS A 72 3.50 15.38 -17.68
CA LYS A 72 4.53 14.35 -17.93
C LYS A 72 5.81 14.58 -17.13
N SER A 73 6.09 15.82 -16.74
CA SER A 73 7.27 16.19 -15.96
C SER A 73 7.07 16.13 -14.43
N VAL A 74 5.85 15.83 -13.96
CA VAL A 74 5.53 15.73 -12.53
C VAL A 74 6.37 14.62 -11.89
N ALA A 75 7.24 15.02 -10.97
CA ALA A 75 8.09 14.13 -10.19
C ALA A 75 7.50 13.84 -8.80
N ASP A 76 8.04 12.85 -8.08
CA ASP A 76 7.56 12.40 -6.77
C ASP A 76 7.37 13.55 -5.76
N LYS A 77 8.22 14.58 -5.81
CA LYS A 77 8.14 15.76 -4.94
C LYS A 77 6.87 16.59 -5.17
N GLU A 78 6.50 16.78 -6.43
CA GLU A 78 5.28 17.50 -6.83
C GLU A 78 4.03 16.69 -6.45
N LEU A 79 4.10 15.37 -6.63
CA LEU A 79 3.03 14.45 -6.24
C LEU A 79 2.81 14.44 -4.72
N THR A 80 3.90 14.45 -3.94
CA THR A 80 3.86 14.51 -2.47
C THR A 80 3.29 15.84 -2.00
N ALA A 81 3.64 16.96 -2.65
CA ALA A 81 3.10 18.28 -2.33
C ALA A 81 1.59 18.41 -2.63
N ALA A 82 1.10 17.65 -3.60
CA ALA A 82 -0.32 17.56 -3.96
C ALA A 82 -1.14 16.73 -2.96
N GLN A 83 -0.50 15.98 -2.07
CA GLN A 83 -1.17 15.20 -1.02
C GLN A 83 -1.23 16.00 0.30
N PRO A 84 -2.21 15.72 1.18
CA PRO A 84 -2.31 16.32 2.51
C PRO A 84 -1.30 15.68 3.48
N ILE A 85 -0.02 15.68 3.12
CA ILE A 85 1.08 15.10 3.90
C ILE A 85 1.96 16.25 4.41
N GLY A 86 2.16 16.34 5.73
CA GLY A 86 3.16 17.23 6.33
C GLY A 86 2.88 18.74 6.27
N LYS A 87 1.66 19.19 5.94
CA LYS A 87 1.28 20.62 6.02
C LYS A 87 0.89 21.00 7.46
N GLY A 88 1.87 21.06 8.34
CA GLY A 88 1.70 21.59 9.70
C GLY A 88 2.72 20.99 10.65
N ASP A 89 3.31 21.83 11.49
CA ASP A 89 4.12 21.44 12.65
C ASP A 89 3.30 20.51 13.55
N MET A 90 3.34 19.21 13.28
CA MET A 90 2.88 18.21 14.24
C MET A 90 4.01 17.99 15.23
N GLU A 91 4.07 18.83 16.27
CA GLU A 91 4.66 18.42 17.54
C GLU A 91 3.85 17.22 18.03
N TRP A 92 4.47 16.04 18.01
CA TRP A 92 3.96 14.89 18.72
C TRP A 92 3.91 15.27 20.19
N LYS A 93 2.71 15.37 20.78
CA LYS A 93 2.58 15.50 22.23
C LYS A 93 2.87 14.15 22.86
N ASP A 94 3.86 14.13 23.75
CA ASP A 94 4.17 13.03 24.67
C ASP A 94 2.95 12.63 25.51
#